data_AF-A0A966S524-F1
#
_entry.id   AF-A0A966S524-F1
#
_cell.length_a   1.000
_cell.length_b   1.000
_cell.length_c   1.000
_cell.angle_alpha   90.00
_cell.angle_beta   90.00
_cell.angle_gamma   90.00
#
_symmetry.space_group_name_H-M   'P 1'
#
loop_
_entity.id
_entity.type
_entity.pdbx_description
1 polymer ?
#
loop_
_entity_poly.entity_id
_entity_poly.type
_entity_poly.pdbx_seq_one_letter_code
_entity_poly.pdbx_strand_id
1 'polypeptide(L)'
;ALRPETQRIWRGFGDGGQRQFLRHARRYWDVHRHRMAPEVARLLDDHIARGNVRIQPESAHDLAQSPEFDVVVLCTGPDDTLALTCPPLSSLLAVGQARSGPHAMGIDTDADTGQLLSASGEPVPGVYAIGPMRRGTLWESTAIPEIRSEARRLAALLLV
;
A
#
# COMPACT_ATOMS: atom_id res chain seq x y z
N ALA A 1 -6.51 -7.93 -19.17
CA ALA A 1 -6.45 -7.29 -17.85
C ALA A 1 -5.08 -7.56 -17.24
N LEU A 2 -4.37 -6.54 -16.72
CA LEU A 2 -3.01 -6.69 -16.16
C LEU A 2 -2.96 -7.27 -14.74
N ARG A 3 -4.10 -7.30 -14.04
CA ARG A 3 -4.20 -7.68 -12.62
C ARG A 3 -3.57 -9.03 -12.27
N PRO A 4 -3.77 -10.13 -13.05
CA PRO A 4 -3.12 -11.41 -12.75
C PRO A 4 -1.60 -11.35 -12.87
N GLU A 5 -1.09 -10.44 -13.71
CA GLU A 5 0.33 -10.30 -14.02
C GLU A 5 1.06 -9.34 -13.06
N THR A 6 0.34 -8.56 -12.25
CA THR A 6 0.91 -7.52 -11.39
C THR A 6 2.06 -8.04 -10.53
N GLN A 7 1.87 -9.18 -9.86
CA GLN A 7 2.91 -9.74 -8.98
C GLN A 7 4.14 -10.22 -9.75
N ARG A 8 3.92 -10.83 -10.92
CA ARG A 8 4.99 -11.30 -11.80
C ARG A 8 5.83 -10.14 -12.30
N ILE A 9 5.17 -9.06 -12.73
CA ILE A 9 5.83 -7.84 -13.21
C ILE A 9 6.59 -7.17 -12.07
N TRP A 10 5.96 -6.97 -10.91
CA TRP A 10 6.58 -6.34 -9.74
C TRP A 10 7.84 -7.07 -9.29
N ARG A 11 7.77 -8.39 -9.16
CA ARG A 11 8.93 -9.23 -8.81
C ARG A 11 10.01 -9.23 -9.90
N GLY A 12 9.62 -9.08 -11.16
CA GLY A 12 10.54 -9.06 -12.30
C GLY A 12 11.37 -7.78 -12.44
N PHE A 13 10.95 -6.66 -11.86
CA PHE A 13 11.67 -5.38 -11.97
C PHE A 13 13.00 -5.33 -11.20
N GLY A 14 13.19 -6.20 -10.21
CA GLY A 14 14.25 -6.06 -9.22
C GLY A 14 14.16 -4.74 -8.45
N ASP A 15 15.07 -4.55 -7.50
CA ASP A 15 15.03 -3.43 -6.55
C ASP A 15 15.13 -2.04 -7.23
N GLY A 16 16.00 -1.90 -8.24
CA GLY A 16 16.14 -0.66 -9.02
C GLY A 16 14.90 -0.31 -9.84
N GLY A 17 14.32 -1.28 -10.53
CA GLY A 17 13.12 -1.08 -11.35
C GLY A 17 11.88 -0.80 -10.48
N GLN A 18 11.76 -1.46 -9.32
CA GLN A 18 10.72 -1.16 -8.34
C GLN A 18 10.81 0.28 -7.85
N ARG A 19 12.01 0.78 -7.51
CA ARG A 19 12.19 2.19 -7.15
C ARG A 19 11.82 3.15 -8.27
N GLN A 20 12.19 2.83 -9.52
CA GLN A 20 11.83 3.66 -10.68
C GLN A 20 10.31 3.70 -10.87
N PHE A 21 9.65 2.56 -10.76
CA PHE A 21 8.19 2.46 -10.81
C PHE A 21 7.54 3.31 -9.71
N LEU A 22 7.97 3.16 -8.46
CA LEU A 22 7.40 3.89 -7.33
C LEU A 22 7.56 5.41 -7.48
N ARG A 23 8.70 5.85 -8.03
CA ARG A 23 9.01 7.27 -8.24
C ARG A 23 8.24 7.90 -9.39
N HIS A 24 8.12 7.19 -10.52
CA HIS A 24 7.66 7.80 -11.77
C HIS A 24 6.31 7.29 -12.27
N ALA A 25 5.97 6.02 -12.00
CA ALA A 25 4.80 5.35 -12.57
C ALA A 25 3.66 5.14 -11.56
N ARG A 26 3.95 5.11 -10.25
CA ARG A 26 2.95 4.87 -9.20
C ARG A 26 1.71 5.74 -9.32
N ARG A 27 1.88 7.06 -9.52
CA ARG A 27 0.74 7.98 -9.64
C ARG A 27 -0.18 7.60 -10.80
N TYR A 28 0.40 7.31 -11.97
CA TYR A 28 -0.36 6.89 -13.13
C TYR A 28 -1.04 5.54 -12.89
N TRP A 29 -0.31 4.58 -12.30
CA TRP A 29 -0.87 3.29 -11.90
C TRP A 29 -2.12 3.49 -11.02
N ASP A 30 -2.00 4.29 -9.96
CA ASP A 30 -3.07 4.54 -9.00
C ASP A 30 -4.30 5.15 -9.68
N VAL A 31 -4.14 6.12 -10.60
CA VAL A 31 -5.26 6.70 -11.39
C VAL A 31 -5.99 5.63 -12.19
N HIS A 32 -5.26 4.79 -12.91
CA HIS A 32 -5.87 3.81 -13.81
C HIS A 32 -6.52 2.66 -13.04
N ARG A 33 -5.95 2.29 -11.89
CA ARG A 33 -6.38 1.16 -11.09
C ARG A 33 -7.52 1.54 -10.12
N HIS A 34 -7.44 2.72 -9.50
CA HIS A 34 -8.36 3.16 -8.45
C HIS A 34 -9.28 4.27 -8.97
N ARG A 35 -10.25 3.85 -9.79
CA ARG A 35 -11.18 4.77 -10.45
C ARG A 35 -12.38 5.09 -9.55
N MET A 36 -12.78 6.36 -9.58
CA MET A 36 -14.02 6.84 -9.01
C MET A 36 -15.22 6.17 -9.69
N ALA A 37 -16.27 5.88 -8.93
CA ALA A 37 -17.52 5.38 -9.50
C ALA A 37 -18.15 6.45 -10.42
N PRO A 38 -18.73 6.09 -11.58
CA PRO A 38 -19.27 7.08 -12.52
C PRO A 38 -20.32 8.02 -11.93
N GLU A 39 -21.13 7.54 -10.98
CA GLU A 39 -22.11 8.36 -10.28
C GLU A 39 -21.48 9.43 -9.40
N VAL A 40 -20.41 9.09 -8.68
CA VAL A 40 -19.65 10.03 -7.85
C VAL A 40 -18.94 11.06 -8.74
N ALA A 41 -18.41 10.64 -9.89
CA ALA A 41 -17.78 11.54 -10.85
C ALA A 41 -18.79 12.59 -11.36
N ARG A 42 -20.00 12.16 -11.75
CA ARG A 42 -21.07 13.09 -12.18
C ARG A 42 -21.43 14.09 -11.08
N LEU A 43 -21.56 13.63 -9.84
CA LEU A 43 -21.86 14.51 -8.71
C LEU A 43 -20.76 15.54 -8.47
N LEU A 44 -19.49 15.13 -8.60
CA LEU A 44 -18.35 16.03 -8.49
C LEU A 44 -18.36 17.08 -9.62
N ASP A 45 -18.59 16.64 -10.85
CA ASP A 45 -18.65 17.51 -12.03
C ASP A 45 -19.76 18.58 -11.89
N ASP A 46 -20.93 18.20 -11.39
CA ASP A 46 -22.03 19.13 -11.11
C ASP A 46 -21.65 20.19 -10.06
N HIS A 47 -20.93 19.79 -9.01
CA HIS A 47 -20.47 20.72 -7.96
C HIS A 47 -19.35 21.65 -8.45
N ILE A 48 -18.48 21.18 -9.36
CA ILE A 48 -17.50 22.01 -10.03
C ILE A 48 -18.21 23.04 -10.92
N ALA A 49 -19.17 22.61 -11.73
CA ALA A 49 -19.92 23.49 -12.64
C ALA A 49 -20.71 24.60 -11.90
N ARG A 50 -21.21 24.29 -10.69
CA ARG A 50 -21.89 25.26 -9.83
C ARG A 50 -20.93 26.17 -9.05
N GLY A 51 -19.63 25.91 -9.08
CA GLY A 51 -18.62 26.67 -8.34
C GLY A 51 -18.50 26.30 -6.85
N ASN A 52 -19.13 25.21 -6.41
CA ASN A 52 -19.04 24.71 -5.04
C ASN A 52 -17.70 24.00 -4.77
N VAL A 53 -17.06 23.49 -5.83
CA VAL A 53 -15.75 22.84 -5.76
C VAL A 53 -14.79 23.55 -6.71
N ARG A 54 -13.59 23.85 -6.22
CA ARG A 54 -12.48 24.40 -7.02
C ARG A 54 -11.32 23.42 -7.01
N ILE A 55 -10.69 23.25 -8.16
CA ILE A 55 -9.47 22.44 -8.31
C ILE A 55 -8.31 23.39 -8.46
N GLN A 56 -7.32 23.29 -7.58
CA GLN A 56 -6.12 24.12 -7.60
C GLN A 56 -4.88 23.22 -7.51
N PRO A 57 -3.88 23.40 -8.39
CA PRO A 57 -2.61 22.72 -8.25
C PRO A 57 -1.76 23.44 -7.20
N GLU A 58 -1.62 22.82 -6.03
CA GLU A 58 -0.84 23.40 -4.95
C GLU A 58 -0.20 22.31 -4.08
N SER A 59 0.79 22.72 -3.29
CA SER A 59 1.40 21.87 -2.26
C SER A 59 0.35 21.52 -1.21
N ALA A 60 -0.01 20.23 -1.12
CA ALA A 60 -0.95 19.75 -0.12
C ALA A 60 -0.46 20.01 1.32
N HIS A 61 0.86 20.04 1.52
CA HIS A 61 1.47 20.35 2.81
C HIS A 61 1.18 21.81 3.21
N ASP A 62 1.39 22.75 2.31
CA ASP A 62 1.24 24.18 2.60
C ASP A 62 -0.23 24.54 2.76
N LEU A 63 -1.11 23.96 1.92
CA LEU A 63 -2.56 24.05 2.08
C LEU A 63 -3.04 23.54 3.44
N ALA A 64 -2.49 22.42 3.93
CA ALA A 64 -2.88 21.85 5.22
C ALA A 64 -2.51 22.73 6.42
N GLN A 65 -1.60 23.69 6.23
CA GLN A 65 -1.17 24.65 7.25
C GLN A 65 -1.79 26.05 7.04
N SER A 66 -2.54 26.25 5.94
CA SER A 66 -3.16 27.52 5.62
C SER A 66 -4.31 27.83 6.59
N PRO A 67 -4.39 29.06 7.13
CA PRO A 67 -5.54 29.50 7.92
C PRO A 67 -6.78 29.81 7.05
N GLU A 68 -6.71 29.64 5.73
CA GLU A 68 -7.80 29.94 4.79
C GLU A 68 -8.99 28.97 4.90
N PHE A 69 -8.78 27.77 5.46
CA PHE A 69 -9.79 26.72 5.52
C PHE A 69 -10.25 26.44 6.94
N ASP A 70 -11.56 26.32 7.14
CA ASP A 70 -12.13 25.90 8.43
C ASP A 70 -11.83 24.43 8.76
N VAL A 71 -11.74 23.59 7.72
CA VAL A 71 -11.50 22.14 7.84
C VAL A 71 -10.60 21.67 6.71
N VAL A 72 -9.60 20.85 7.05
CA VAL A 72 -8.72 20.17 6.10
C VAL A 72 -8.91 18.66 6.23
N VAL A 73 -9.12 17.98 5.10
CA VAL A 73 -9.20 16.51 5.01
C VAL A 73 -8.01 15.98 4.22
N LEU A 74 -7.16 15.18 4.87
CA LEU A 74 -5.96 14.62 4.25
C LEU A 74 -6.29 13.35 3.46
N CYS A 75 -6.24 13.45 2.13
CA CYS A 75 -6.49 12.34 1.20
C CYS A 75 -5.19 11.78 0.59
N THR A 76 -4.12 11.68 1.39
CA THR A 76 -2.76 11.30 0.94
C THR A 76 -2.55 9.79 0.79
N GLY A 77 -3.56 8.99 1.13
CA GLY A 77 -3.48 7.53 1.12
C GLY A 77 -2.91 6.96 2.42
N PRO A 78 -2.76 5.62 2.51
CA PRO A 78 -2.31 4.97 3.73
C PRO A 78 -0.81 5.20 3.96
N ASP A 79 -0.46 5.48 5.21
CA ASP A 79 0.91 5.43 5.72
C ASP A 79 1.30 3.98 6.00
N ASP A 80 2.22 3.43 5.19
CA ASP A 80 2.70 2.05 5.33
C ASP A 80 3.66 1.86 6.51
N THR A 81 4.15 2.94 7.09
CA THR A 81 5.16 2.92 8.15
C THR A 81 4.55 3.09 9.53
N LEU A 82 3.40 3.77 9.64
CA LEU A 82 2.76 4.07 10.92
C LEU A 82 2.51 2.81 11.75
N ALA A 83 1.99 1.75 11.13
CA ALA A 83 1.74 0.48 11.81
C ALA A 83 3.02 -0.12 12.42
N LEU A 84 4.18 0.09 11.79
CA LEU A 84 5.48 -0.40 12.26
C LEU A 84 5.95 0.31 13.54
N THR A 85 5.39 1.49 13.84
CA THR A 85 5.70 2.25 15.06
C THR A 85 4.91 1.78 16.28
N CYS A 86 3.86 0.99 16.08
CA CYS A 86 2.96 0.53 17.13
C CYS A 86 3.25 -0.93 17.55
N PRO A 87 3.13 -1.28 18.85
CA PRO A 87 3.13 -2.67 19.28
C PRO A 87 1.96 -3.46 18.65
N PRO A 88 2.14 -4.75 18.33
CA PRO A 88 3.34 -5.55 18.61
C PRO A 88 4.48 -5.37 17.58
N LEU A 89 4.25 -4.68 16.46
CA LEU A 89 5.20 -4.60 15.34
C LEU A 89 6.49 -3.87 15.73
N SER A 90 6.38 -2.74 16.44
CA SER A 90 7.57 -2.02 16.91
C SER A 90 8.42 -2.85 17.86
N SER A 91 7.80 -3.69 18.70
CA SER A 91 8.51 -4.62 19.58
C SER A 91 9.24 -5.70 18.79
N LEU A 92 8.58 -6.32 17.79
CA LEU A 92 9.18 -7.35 16.94
C LEU A 92 10.39 -6.79 16.16
N LEU A 93 10.28 -5.56 15.65
CA LEU A 93 11.39 -4.86 14.99
C LEU A 93 12.55 -4.63 15.96
N ALA A 94 12.26 -4.16 17.18
CA ALA A 94 13.28 -3.87 18.19
C ALA A 94 14.08 -5.11 18.62
N VAL A 95 13.45 -6.28 18.67
CA VAL A 95 14.12 -7.55 19.02
C VAL A 95 14.61 -8.35 17.80
N GLY A 96 14.56 -7.77 16.60
CA GLY A 96 15.02 -8.40 15.37
C GLY A 96 14.16 -9.56 14.86
N GLN A 97 12.95 -9.73 15.39
CA GLN A 97 11.94 -10.72 14.96
C GLN A 97 11.06 -10.19 13.80
N ALA A 98 11.45 -9.08 13.21
CA ALA A 98 10.86 -8.50 12.02
C ALA A 98 11.87 -7.55 11.37
N ARG A 99 11.65 -7.21 10.09
CA ARG A 99 12.28 -6.05 9.46
C ARG A 99 11.29 -5.30 8.57
N SER A 100 11.56 -4.02 8.32
CA SER A 100 10.74 -3.21 7.41
C SER A 100 10.74 -3.83 6.01
N GLY A 101 9.59 -3.77 5.34
CA GLY A 101 9.42 -4.28 4.00
C GLY A 101 10.23 -3.52 2.95
N PRO A 102 10.40 -4.09 1.75
CA PRO A 102 11.04 -3.40 0.64
C PRO A 102 10.46 -2.01 0.39
N HIS A 103 11.32 -1.04 0.10
CA HIS A 103 10.95 0.37 -0.13
C HIS A 103 10.24 1.05 1.04
N ALA A 104 10.47 0.55 2.28
CA ALA A 104 9.81 1.01 3.50
C ALA A 104 8.27 0.89 3.45
N MET A 105 7.76 -0.11 2.73
CA MET A 105 6.33 -0.38 2.63
C MET A 105 5.97 -1.65 3.41
N GLY A 106 5.37 -1.46 4.58
CA GLY A 106 4.92 -2.55 5.43
C GLY A 106 6.08 -3.34 6.05
N ILE A 107 5.88 -4.63 6.22
CA ILE A 107 6.82 -5.55 6.87
C ILE A 107 7.35 -6.55 5.84
N ASP A 108 8.60 -6.96 5.99
CA ASP A 108 9.17 -7.90 5.04
C ASP A 108 8.64 -9.31 5.27
N THR A 109 8.25 -9.95 4.18
CA THR A 109 7.71 -11.29 4.18
C THR A 109 8.26 -12.09 3.02
N ASP A 110 8.35 -13.39 3.19
CA ASP A 110 8.47 -14.31 2.08
C ASP A 110 7.33 -14.08 1.06
N ALA A 111 7.69 -14.04 -0.23
CA ALA A 111 6.78 -13.62 -1.29
C ALA A 111 5.66 -14.65 -1.54
N ASP A 112 5.95 -15.94 -1.35
CA ASP A 112 5.04 -17.01 -1.72
C ASP A 112 4.15 -17.41 -0.52
N THR A 113 4.73 -17.50 0.66
CA THR A 113 4.06 -17.93 1.91
C THR A 113 3.47 -16.78 2.71
N GLY A 114 4.07 -15.59 2.67
CA GLY A 114 3.71 -14.47 3.54
C GLY A 114 4.27 -14.57 4.95
N GLN A 115 5.20 -15.52 5.19
CA GLN A 115 5.87 -15.64 6.47
C GLN A 115 6.78 -14.43 6.73
N LEU A 116 6.79 -13.94 7.95
CA LEU A 116 7.61 -12.79 8.34
C LEU A 116 9.09 -13.11 8.21
N LEU A 117 9.90 -12.13 7.79
CA LEU A 117 11.35 -12.25 7.79
C LEU A 117 11.96 -11.48 8.95
N SER A 118 12.87 -12.12 9.66
CA SER A 118 13.65 -11.53 10.75
C SER A 118 14.62 -10.47 10.23
N ALA A 119 15.31 -9.76 11.14
CA ALA A 119 16.37 -8.84 10.76
C ALA A 119 17.51 -9.52 9.97
N SER A 120 17.79 -10.80 10.21
CA SER A 120 18.77 -11.59 9.45
C SER A 120 18.24 -12.11 8.11
N GLY A 121 16.96 -11.91 7.81
CA GLY A 121 16.30 -12.44 6.62
C GLY A 121 15.83 -13.88 6.74
N GLU A 122 15.87 -14.44 7.95
CA GLU A 122 15.37 -15.79 8.21
C GLU A 122 13.86 -15.77 8.46
N PRO A 123 13.11 -16.78 7.99
CA PRO A 123 11.67 -16.88 8.28
C PRO A 123 11.40 -17.02 9.77
N VAL A 124 10.46 -16.24 10.29
CA VAL A 124 10.01 -16.30 11.69
C VAL A 124 8.91 -17.35 11.83
N PRO A 125 9.14 -18.46 12.57
CA PRO A 125 8.18 -19.55 12.66
C PRO A 125 6.82 -19.11 13.21
N GLY A 126 5.75 -19.48 12.51
CA GLY A 126 4.38 -19.24 12.98
C GLY A 126 3.86 -17.81 12.83
N VAL A 127 4.65 -16.88 12.28
CA VAL A 127 4.23 -15.48 12.10
C VAL A 127 4.10 -15.17 10.61
N TYR A 128 2.89 -14.79 10.20
CA TYR A 128 2.54 -14.53 8.80
C TYR A 128 1.81 -13.19 8.69
N ALA A 129 1.98 -12.52 7.55
CA ALA A 129 1.18 -11.36 7.18
C ALA A 129 0.36 -11.65 5.92
N ILE A 130 -0.75 -10.92 5.78
CA ILE A 130 -1.58 -10.87 4.57
C ILE A 130 -1.99 -9.42 4.31
N GLY A 131 -2.24 -9.08 3.05
CA GLY A 131 -2.74 -7.76 2.69
C GLY A 131 -1.71 -6.63 2.84
N PRO A 132 -2.15 -5.39 3.20
CA PRO A 132 -1.34 -4.17 3.02
C PRO A 132 0.05 -4.21 3.65
N MET A 133 0.21 -4.98 4.73
CA MET A 133 1.51 -5.20 5.38
C MET A 133 2.55 -5.81 4.45
N ARG A 134 2.17 -6.47 3.36
CA ARG A 134 3.07 -7.11 2.40
C ARG A 134 3.36 -6.24 1.17
N ARG A 135 2.90 -4.99 1.13
CA ARG A 135 2.92 -4.15 -0.09
C ARG A 135 4.30 -3.96 -0.70
N GLY A 136 5.35 -3.92 0.13
CA GLY A 136 6.75 -3.90 -0.34
C GLY A 136 7.13 -5.14 -1.14
N THR A 137 6.74 -6.33 -0.65
CA THR A 137 7.00 -7.63 -1.28
C THR A 137 6.05 -7.88 -2.46
N LEU A 138 4.76 -7.60 -2.29
CA LEU A 138 3.69 -7.84 -3.26
C LEU A 138 2.89 -6.55 -3.53
N TRP A 139 3.19 -5.89 -4.65
CA TRP A 139 2.46 -4.68 -5.08
C TRP A 139 0.96 -4.94 -5.22
N GLU A 140 0.08 -3.97 -4.95
CA GLU A 140 -1.39 -4.17 -4.95
C GLU A 140 -1.93 -5.19 -3.94
N SER A 141 -1.15 -5.62 -2.94
CA SER A 141 -1.67 -6.39 -1.80
C SER A 141 -2.54 -5.52 -0.87
N THR A 142 -3.55 -4.86 -1.42
CA THR A 142 -4.43 -3.90 -0.71
C THR A 142 -5.89 -4.15 -0.99
N ALA A 143 -6.23 -4.71 -2.14
CA ALA A 143 -7.61 -4.92 -2.53
C ALA A 143 -8.11 -6.31 -2.09
N ILE A 144 -9.43 -6.38 -1.85
CA ILE A 144 -10.12 -7.56 -1.33
C ILE A 144 -9.80 -8.84 -2.14
N PRO A 145 -9.77 -8.83 -3.50
CA PRO A 145 -9.46 -10.05 -4.26
C PRO A 145 -8.06 -10.61 -3.95
N GLU A 146 -7.04 -9.77 -3.84
CA GLU A 146 -5.67 -10.19 -3.52
C GLU A 146 -5.61 -10.72 -2.10
N ILE A 147 -6.17 -9.99 -1.13
CA ILE A 147 -6.22 -10.40 0.28
C ILE A 147 -6.91 -11.76 0.43
N ARG A 148 -8.04 -11.98 -0.27
CA ARG A 148 -8.73 -13.28 -0.27
C ARG A 148 -7.88 -14.39 -0.86
N SER A 149 -7.15 -14.11 -1.94
CA SER A 149 -6.25 -15.10 -2.54
C SER A 149 -5.07 -15.44 -1.62
N GLU A 150 -4.53 -14.45 -0.91
CA GLU A 150 -3.46 -14.64 0.08
C GLU A 150 -3.96 -15.45 1.27
N ALA A 151 -5.10 -15.07 1.85
CA ALA A 151 -5.72 -15.79 2.96
C ALA A 151 -5.97 -17.26 2.61
N ARG A 152 -6.44 -17.54 1.39
CA ARG A 152 -6.64 -18.91 0.90
C ARG A 152 -5.34 -19.69 0.80
N ARG A 153 -4.25 -19.08 0.29
CA ARG A 153 -2.94 -19.73 0.21
C ARG A 153 -2.37 -20.02 1.60
N LEU A 154 -2.46 -19.05 2.50
CA LEU A 154 -2.02 -19.20 3.88
C LEU A 154 -2.80 -20.30 4.61
N ALA A 155 -4.13 -20.33 4.46
CA ALA A 155 -4.96 -21.39 5.04
C ALA A 155 -4.54 -22.79 4.54
N ALA A 156 -4.26 -22.93 3.23
CA ALA A 156 -3.78 -24.19 2.68
C ALA A 156 -2.39 -24.60 3.22
N LEU A 157 -1.52 -23.63 3.48
CA LEU A 157 -0.20 -23.87 4.08
C LEU A 157 -0.29 -24.34 5.54
N LEU A 158 -1.21 -23.79 6.32
CA LEU A 158 -1.34 -24.07 7.76
C LEU A 158 -2.11 -25.36 8.09
N LEU A 159 -2.81 -25.95 7.11
CA LEU A 159 -3.57 -27.19 7.29
C LEU A 159 -2.76 -28.45 6.99
N VAL A 160 -1.48 -28.29 6.65
CA VAL A 160 -0.51 -29.37 6.41
C VAL A 160 0.38 -29.50 7.64
#